data_AF-I6ZIJ2-F1
#
_entry.id   AF-I6ZIJ2-F1
#
_cell.length_a   1.000
_cell.length_b   1.000
_cell.length_c   1.000
_cell.angle_alpha   90.00
_cell.angle_beta   90.00
_cell.angle_gamma   90.00
#
_symmetry.space_group_name_H-M   'P 1'
#
loop_
_entity.id
_entity.type
_entity.pdbx_description
1 polymer ?
#
loop_
_entity_poly.entity_id
_entity_poly.type
_entity_poly.pdbx_seq_one_letter_code
_entity_poly.pdbx_strand_id
1 'polypeptide(L)'
;MGTEKGKLGDYITLVSRKNKNLEVTKLVGVTVEKKIVLSSYDKRKTNLKICQIIEKGDFVARLFNVEMTRKLAIALHEDEKRAIVSSQYHVFRVTSPLLNNHYLMLIFKKTVTDLEFVYNCFGGIRGALAWKDFIKLPISVPSLELQEKIVNKYQTVTKYIEVKKRINELLETKMKAYFHILFDDLQDYEMRSFGELFTIIRGGRPPRSNRWLEELYYCQEGGIPFLQVRDITKKEFKFVRNTAEQLTEQGFKRGNCSMVSPNDLIFIHNASSKQLGNIYVNSCYLTINSNFWALSNNLPCGGGINVVCP
;
A
#
# COMPACT_ATOMS: atom_id res chain seq x y z
N MET A 1 -38.89 -2.75 1.00
CA MET A 1 -38.70 -3.61 2.19
C MET A 1 -38.01 -2.78 3.25
N GLY A 2 -38.68 -2.56 4.39
CA GLY A 2 -38.22 -1.62 5.42
C GLY A 2 -36.95 -2.12 6.11
N THR A 3 -36.02 -1.21 6.38
CA THR A 3 -34.88 -1.47 7.27
C THR A 3 -35.31 -1.23 8.71
N GLU A 4 -35.28 -2.24 9.55
CA GLU A 4 -35.43 -2.04 10.99
C GLU A 4 -34.17 -1.36 11.54
N LYS A 5 -34.36 -0.31 12.34
CA LYS A 5 -33.30 0.37 13.09
C LYS A 5 -33.36 -0.15 14.53
N GLY A 6 -32.30 -0.79 14.99
CA GLY A 6 -32.16 -1.28 16.37
C GLY A 6 -30.88 -0.79 17.02
N LYS A 7 -30.68 -1.11 18.30
CA LYS A 7 -29.40 -0.86 18.98
C LYS A 7 -28.53 -2.10 18.85
N LEU A 8 -27.21 -1.92 18.71
CA LEU A 8 -26.28 -3.04 18.57
C LEU A 8 -26.43 -4.08 19.68
N GLY A 9 -26.63 -3.64 20.92
CA GLY A 9 -26.80 -4.46 22.10
C GLY A 9 -28.00 -5.41 22.07
N ASP A 10 -29.01 -5.13 21.24
CA ASP A 10 -30.19 -5.99 21.10
C ASP A 10 -29.84 -7.29 20.33
N TYR A 11 -28.70 -7.31 19.63
CA TYR A 11 -28.29 -8.41 18.76
C TYR A 11 -27.04 -9.16 19.23
N ILE A 12 -26.30 -8.61 20.19
CA ILE A 12 -25.01 -9.14 20.63
C ILE A 12 -24.95 -9.31 22.15
N THR A 13 -24.14 -10.28 22.60
CA THR A 13 -23.83 -10.45 24.03
C THR A 13 -22.33 -10.48 24.26
N LEU A 14 -21.90 -9.87 25.36
CA LEU A 14 -20.52 -9.98 25.83
C LEU A 14 -20.21 -11.42 26.24
N VAL A 15 -19.01 -11.90 25.90
CA VAL A 15 -18.54 -13.25 26.20
C VAL A 15 -17.25 -13.17 27.01
N SER A 16 -17.15 -13.99 28.06
CA SER A 16 -15.97 -14.05 28.91
C SER A 16 -15.59 -15.50 29.21
N ARG A 17 -14.57 -16.00 28.52
CA ARG A 17 -13.95 -17.31 28.75
C ARG A 17 -12.51 -17.10 29.20
N LYS A 18 -12.15 -17.50 30.42
CA LYS A 18 -10.78 -17.33 30.95
C LYS A 18 -9.92 -18.55 30.64
N ASN A 19 -8.68 -18.33 30.23
CA ASN A 19 -7.72 -19.40 29.92
C ASN A 19 -7.05 -20.00 31.18
N LYS A 20 -7.82 -20.33 32.22
CA LYS A 20 -7.29 -20.70 33.55
C LYS A 20 -6.35 -21.92 33.50
N ASN A 21 -6.68 -22.89 32.67
CA ASN A 21 -5.98 -24.18 32.56
C ASN A 21 -4.90 -24.20 31.47
N LEU A 22 -4.60 -23.07 30.82
CA LEU A 22 -3.65 -23.00 29.69
C LEU A 22 -4.01 -23.92 28.51
N GLU A 23 -5.30 -24.10 28.24
CA GLU A 23 -5.80 -24.95 27.15
C GLU A 23 -5.42 -24.41 25.77
N VAL A 24 -5.20 -23.09 25.66
CA VAL A 24 -4.90 -22.42 24.40
C VAL A 24 -3.69 -21.51 24.57
N THR A 25 -2.75 -21.59 23.63
CA THR A 25 -1.49 -20.83 23.67
C THR A 25 -1.35 -19.80 22.55
N LYS A 26 -2.11 -19.94 21.46
CA LYS A 26 -2.05 -19.02 20.29
C LYS A 26 -2.56 -17.62 20.68
N LEU A 27 -1.65 -16.71 21.00
CA LEU A 27 -1.96 -15.32 21.35
C LEU A 27 -2.12 -14.44 20.11
N VAL A 28 -3.29 -13.84 19.97
CA VAL A 28 -3.62 -12.95 18.85
C VAL A 28 -4.02 -11.54 19.33
N GLY A 29 -3.79 -10.57 18.46
CA GLY A 29 -4.21 -9.18 18.61
C GLY A 29 -5.25 -8.80 17.56
N VAL A 30 -5.82 -7.60 17.69
CA VAL A 30 -6.72 -7.00 16.70
C VAL A 30 -6.16 -5.67 16.22
N THR A 31 -6.23 -5.42 14.90
CA THR A 31 -5.70 -4.20 14.27
C THR A 31 -6.80 -3.23 13.85
N VAL A 32 -6.41 -1.98 13.55
CA VAL A 32 -7.34 -0.94 13.07
C VAL A 32 -7.84 -1.21 11.64
N GLU A 33 -7.13 -2.06 10.89
CA GLU A 33 -7.55 -2.65 9.61
C GLU A 33 -8.58 -3.76 9.76
N LYS A 34 -9.09 -3.97 10.99
CA LYS A 34 -10.18 -4.89 11.31
C LYS A 34 -9.80 -6.36 11.06
N LYS A 35 -8.55 -6.72 11.39
CA LYS A 35 -8.00 -8.07 11.23
C LYS A 35 -7.51 -8.64 12.55
N ILE A 36 -7.60 -9.95 12.68
CA ILE A 36 -6.88 -10.72 13.71
C ILE A 36 -5.47 -10.98 13.19
N VAL A 37 -4.47 -10.72 14.03
CA VAL A 37 -3.05 -10.93 13.71
C VAL A 37 -2.38 -11.66 14.86
N LEU A 38 -1.32 -12.43 14.58
CA LEU A 38 -0.47 -12.98 15.64
C LEU A 38 0.09 -11.84 16.49
N SER A 39 0.03 -11.99 17.80
CA SER A 39 0.44 -10.94 18.72
C SER A 39 1.97 -10.83 18.76
N SER A 40 2.49 -9.61 18.64
CA SER A 40 3.93 -9.34 18.86
C SER A 40 4.37 -9.58 20.32
N TYR A 41 3.42 -9.69 21.25
CA TYR A 41 3.67 -10.00 22.65
C TYR A 41 3.89 -11.49 22.93
N ASP A 42 3.69 -12.36 21.94
CA ASP A 42 3.98 -13.81 22.06
C ASP A 42 5.46 -14.08 22.40
N LYS A 43 6.35 -13.13 22.05
CA LYS A 43 7.78 -13.16 22.38
C LYS A 43 8.13 -12.64 23.78
N ARG A 44 7.18 -12.07 24.52
CA ARG A 44 7.36 -11.60 25.90
C ARG A 44 6.79 -12.68 26.83
N LYS A 45 7.33 -12.82 28.05
CA LYS A 45 6.82 -13.74 29.10
C LYS A 45 5.41 -13.32 29.58
N THR A 46 4.43 -13.32 28.70
CA THR A 46 3.05 -12.93 29.00
C THR A 46 2.37 -14.09 29.70
N ASN A 47 1.75 -13.83 30.85
CA ASN A 47 0.98 -14.82 31.56
C ASN A 47 -0.30 -15.16 30.76
N LEU A 48 -0.31 -16.29 30.06
CA LEU A 48 -1.45 -16.66 29.20
C LEU A 48 -2.70 -17.05 30.01
N LYS A 49 -2.59 -17.29 31.33
CA LYS A 49 -3.74 -17.64 32.18
C LYS A 49 -4.73 -16.50 32.37
N ILE A 50 -4.26 -15.25 32.30
CA ILE A 50 -5.12 -14.07 32.46
C ILE A 50 -5.89 -13.72 31.18
N CYS A 51 -5.46 -14.24 30.03
CA CYS A 51 -6.06 -14.01 28.73
C CYS A 51 -7.47 -14.62 28.61
N GLN A 52 -8.20 -14.15 27.60
CA GLN A 52 -9.52 -14.67 27.27
C GLN A 52 -9.45 -15.57 26.04
N ILE A 53 -10.18 -16.68 26.07
CA ILE A 53 -10.29 -17.62 24.96
C ILE A 53 -11.35 -17.12 23.99
N ILE A 54 -10.99 -17.08 22.71
CA ILE A 54 -11.87 -16.80 21.59
C ILE A 54 -12.03 -18.04 20.70
N GLU A 55 -13.20 -18.16 20.11
CA GLU A 55 -13.62 -19.26 19.24
C GLU A 55 -14.28 -18.70 17.98
N LYS A 56 -14.50 -19.56 16.97
CA LYS A 56 -15.13 -19.15 15.71
C LYS A 56 -16.46 -18.45 15.95
N GLY A 57 -16.65 -17.31 15.31
CA GLY A 57 -17.85 -16.47 15.44
C GLY A 57 -17.77 -15.41 16.54
N ASP A 58 -16.71 -15.36 17.34
CA ASP A 58 -16.50 -14.25 18.27
C ASP A 58 -16.00 -12.99 17.57
N PHE A 59 -16.49 -11.85 18.01
CA PHE A 59 -15.88 -10.56 17.75
C PHE A 59 -14.93 -10.19 18.88
N VAL A 60 -13.80 -9.60 18.50
CA VAL A 60 -12.80 -9.06 19.42
C VAL A 60 -12.66 -7.58 19.16
N ALA A 61 -12.97 -6.75 20.16
CA ALA A 61 -12.92 -5.30 20.05
C ALA A 61 -11.99 -4.68 21.09
N ARG A 62 -11.07 -3.83 20.62
CA ARG A 62 -10.23 -3.01 21.48
C ARG A 62 -10.85 -1.62 21.59
N LEU A 63 -11.70 -1.45 22.60
CA LEU A 63 -12.46 -0.21 22.82
C LEU A 63 -11.66 0.95 23.47
N PHE A 64 -10.34 0.85 23.56
CA PHE A 64 -9.46 1.93 24.03
C PHE A 64 -8.55 2.42 22.91
N ASN A 65 -8.04 3.65 23.02
CA ASN A 65 -7.25 4.35 22.00
C ASN A 65 -8.01 4.60 20.67
N VAL A 66 -9.34 4.58 20.71
CA VAL A 66 -10.19 4.72 19.52
C VAL A 66 -10.09 6.14 18.97
N GLU A 67 -10.11 7.16 19.85
CA GLU A 67 -9.96 8.56 19.46
C GLU A 67 -8.60 8.84 18.79
N MET A 68 -7.51 8.34 19.38
CA MET A 68 -6.15 8.52 18.87
C MET A 68 -5.95 7.84 17.51
N THR A 69 -6.49 6.64 17.34
CA THR A 69 -6.37 5.88 16.10
C THR A 69 -7.41 6.28 15.04
N ARG A 70 -8.42 7.05 15.44
CA ARG A 70 -9.58 7.47 14.63
C ARG A 70 -10.37 6.31 14.01
N LYS A 71 -10.09 5.07 14.43
CA LYS A 71 -10.68 3.82 13.93
C LYS A 71 -10.73 2.79 15.03
N LEU A 72 -11.85 2.08 15.16
CA LEU A 72 -11.94 1.02 16.16
C LEU A 72 -11.19 -0.24 15.68
N ALA A 73 -10.26 -0.76 16.47
CA ALA A 73 -9.70 -2.08 16.19
C ALA A 73 -10.70 -3.17 16.62
N ILE A 74 -11.37 -3.79 15.64
CA ILE A 74 -12.40 -4.82 15.84
C ILE A 74 -12.35 -5.86 14.71
N ALA A 75 -12.44 -7.15 15.04
CA ALA A 75 -12.41 -8.22 14.05
C ALA A 75 -13.28 -9.40 14.45
N LEU A 76 -13.78 -10.14 13.45
CA LEU A 76 -14.45 -11.43 13.60
C LEU A 76 -13.38 -12.55 13.58
N HIS A 77 -13.47 -13.49 14.52
CA HIS A 77 -12.64 -14.69 14.55
C HIS A 77 -13.26 -15.77 13.68
N GLU A 78 -12.63 -16.04 12.54
CA GLU A 78 -13.12 -17.01 11.55
C GLU A 78 -12.38 -18.35 11.61
N ASP A 79 -11.24 -18.43 12.30
CA ASP A 79 -10.45 -19.67 12.44
C ASP A 79 -11.22 -20.71 13.28
N GLU A 80 -11.24 -21.96 12.80
CA GLU A 80 -11.77 -23.11 13.57
C GLU A 80 -11.00 -23.37 14.87
N LYS A 81 -9.70 -23.06 14.86
CA LYS A 81 -8.84 -23.21 16.04
C LYS A 81 -9.09 -22.07 17.02
N ARG A 82 -9.23 -22.43 18.30
CA ARG A 82 -9.29 -21.46 19.40
C ARG A 82 -8.00 -20.63 19.45
N ALA A 83 -8.14 -19.39 19.88
CA ALA A 83 -7.03 -18.49 20.16
C ALA A 83 -7.27 -17.77 21.49
N ILE A 84 -6.27 -17.03 21.97
CA ILE A 84 -6.40 -16.19 23.15
C ILE A 84 -6.10 -14.73 22.82
N VAL A 85 -6.76 -13.84 23.54
CA VAL A 85 -6.59 -12.38 23.42
C VAL A 85 -6.33 -11.75 24.78
N SER A 86 -5.79 -10.53 24.77
CA SER A 86 -5.61 -9.73 25.99
C SER A 86 -6.93 -9.60 26.74
N SER A 87 -6.87 -9.72 28.07
CA SER A 87 -8.04 -9.53 28.95
C SER A 87 -8.61 -8.12 28.94
N GLN A 88 -7.93 -7.16 28.32
CA GLN A 88 -8.40 -5.79 28.13
C GLN A 88 -9.33 -5.64 26.93
N TYR A 89 -9.41 -6.65 26.05
CA TYR A 89 -10.30 -6.62 24.90
C TYR A 89 -11.71 -7.03 25.31
N HIS A 90 -12.69 -6.50 24.60
CA HIS A 90 -14.07 -6.93 24.73
C HIS A 90 -14.32 -8.01 23.71
N VAL A 91 -14.69 -9.20 24.17
CA VAL A 91 -15.10 -10.31 23.32
C VAL A 91 -16.62 -10.38 23.36
N PHE A 92 -17.27 -10.45 22.21
CA PHE A 92 -18.72 -10.56 22.12
C PHE A 92 -19.14 -11.44 20.96
N ARG A 93 -20.39 -11.89 20.96
CA ARG A 93 -20.95 -12.74 19.90
C ARG A 93 -22.34 -12.23 19.51
N VAL A 94 -22.68 -12.36 18.23
CA VAL A 94 -24.05 -12.15 17.77
C VAL A 94 -24.91 -13.31 18.24
N THR A 95 -25.97 -13.01 18.98
CA THR A 95 -26.90 -13.99 19.56
C THR A 95 -28.27 -13.94 18.93
N SER A 96 -28.63 -12.80 18.32
CA SER A 96 -29.89 -12.68 17.62
C SER A 96 -29.83 -13.43 16.28
N PRO A 97 -30.83 -14.28 15.97
CA PRO A 97 -30.91 -14.97 14.68
C PRO A 97 -31.13 -13.99 13.52
N LEU A 98 -31.53 -12.74 13.80
CA LEU A 98 -31.82 -11.73 12.78
C LEU A 98 -30.57 -11.05 12.21
N LEU A 99 -29.39 -11.29 12.78
CA LEU A 99 -28.15 -10.61 12.39
C LEU A 99 -27.08 -11.61 11.96
N ASN A 100 -26.57 -11.43 10.74
CA ASN A 100 -25.46 -12.23 10.23
C ASN A 100 -24.10 -11.65 10.70
N ASN A 101 -23.20 -12.50 11.17
CA ASN A 101 -21.85 -12.12 11.63
C ASN A 101 -21.06 -11.34 10.57
N HIS A 102 -21.00 -11.85 9.34
CA HIS A 102 -20.24 -11.18 8.28
C HIS A 102 -20.89 -9.85 7.88
N TYR A 103 -22.22 -9.75 7.91
CA TYR A 103 -22.91 -8.49 7.67
C TYR A 103 -22.57 -7.44 8.74
N LEU A 104 -22.58 -7.81 10.02
CA LEU A 104 -22.13 -6.93 11.10
C LEU A 104 -20.67 -6.50 10.90
N MET A 105 -19.80 -7.42 10.48
CA MET A 105 -18.42 -7.09 10.15
C MET A 105 -18.30 -6.09 8.99
N LEU A 106 -19.18 -6.16 7.98
CA LEU A 106 -19.24 -5.16 6.92
C LEU A 106 -19.70 -3.79 7.41
N ILE A 107 -20.63 -3.74 8.37
CA ILE A 107 -21.01 -2.47 9.03
C ILE A 107 -19.78 -1.84 9.69
N PHE A 108 -19.02 -2.62 10.47
CA PHE A 108 -17.81 -2.12 11.16
C PHE A 108 -16.66 -1.71 10.25
N LYS A 109 -16.71 -2.08 8.96
CA LYS A 109 -15.75 -1.64 7.93
C LYS A 109 -16.13 -0.31 7.27
N LYS A 110 -17.34 0.21 7.50
CA LYS A 110 -17.77 1.49 6.93
C LYS A 110 -17.06 2.64 7.63
N THR A 111 -16.55 3.60 6.86
CA THR A 111 -15.93 4.82 7.38
C THR A 111 -16.87 5.59 8.30
N VAL A 112 -18.17 5.66 7.96
CA VAL A 112 -19.19 6.34 8.78
C VAL A 112 -19.29 5.69 10.16
N THR A 113 -19.23 4.37 10.25
CA THR A 113 -19.28 3.65 11.53
C THR A 113 -18.02 3.91 12.38
N ASP A 114 -16.85 4.06 11.77
CA ASP A 114 -15.65 4.51 12.50
C ASP A 114 -15.81 5.94 13.06
N LEU A 115 -16.44 6.85 12.30
CA LEU A 115 -16.75 8.19 12.79
C LEU A 115 -17.75 8.16 13.96
N GLU A 116 -18.76 7.30 13.90
CA GLU A 116 -19.71 7.09 15.00
C GLU A 116 -18.99 6.58 16.26
N PHE A 117 -18.05 5.63 16.13
CA PHE A 117 -17.25 5.17 17.27
C PHE A 117 -16.45 6.30 17.91
N VAL A 118 -15.79 7.12 17.10
CA VAL A 118 -15.00 8.26 17.58
C VAL A 118 -15.89 9.31 18.25
N TYR A 119 -17.05 9.62 17.66
CA TYR A 119 -18.00 10.58 18.23
C TYR A 119 -18.54 10.15 19.60
N ASN A 120 -18.70 8.84 19.81
CA ASN A 120 -19.16 8.28 21.08
C ASN A 120 -18.02 8.02 22.09
N CYS A 121 -16.78 8.40 21.77
CA CYS A 121 -15.70 8.39 22.76
C CYS A 121 -15.87 9.60 23.68
N PHE A 122 -16.05 9.36 24.99
CA PHE A 122 -16.09 10.41 26.01
C PHE A 122 -15.16 10.04 27.18
N GLY A 123 -14.21 10.94 27.50
CA GLY A 123 -13.49 10.95 28.77
C GLY A 123 -12.12 10.27 28.81
N GLY A 124 -11.09 11.05 29.17
CA GLY A 124 -9.77 10.58 29.65
C GLY A 124 -8.66 10.51 28.60
N ILE A 125 -7.40 10.49 29.06
CA ILE A 125 -6.14 10.52 28.26
C ILE A 125 -6.07 9.40 27.19
N ARG A 126 -6.91 8.36 27.28
CA ARG A 126 -6.90 7.18 26.39
C ARG A 126 -7.98 7.15 25.30
N GLY A 127 -8.87 8.15 25.23
CA GLY A 127 -9.88 8.23 24.16
C GLY A 127 -10.65 6.93 23.92
N ALA A 128 -11.31 6.45 24.97
CA ALA A 128 -11.95 5.13 25.01
C ALA A 128 -13.46 5.20 24.73
N LEU A 129 -13.98 4.15 24.10
CA LEU A 129 -15.41 3.94 23.89
C LEU A 129 -15.91 2.98 24.98
N ALA A 130 -16.75 3.46 25.90
CA ALA A 130 -17.27 2.59 26.95
C ALA A 130 -18.19 1.52 26.35
N TRP A 131 -18.13 0.28 26.87
CA TRP A 131 -18.99 -0.82 26.40
C TRP A 131 -20.49 -0.47 26.43
N LYS A 132 -20.93 0.22 27.50
CA LYS A 132 -22.31 0.69 27.68
C LYS A 132 -22.79 1.63 26.57
N ASP A 133 -21.88 2.31 25.89
CA ASP A 133 -22.18 3.25 24.82
C ASP A 133 -21.98 2.57 23.45
N PHE A 134 -20.99 1.68 23.32
CA PHE A 134 -20.82 0.80 22.16
C PHE A 134 -22.10 0.01 21.84
N ILE A 135 -22.75 -0.59 22.84
CA ILE A 135 -23.98 -1.37 22.63
C ILE A 135 -25.20 -0.51 22.28
N LYS A 136 -25.16 0.81 22.52
CA LYS A 136 -26.27 1.71 22.18
C LYS A 136 -26.21 2.20 20.74
N LEU A 137 -25.13 1.91 20.02
CA LEU A 137 -24.94 2.38 18.66
C LEU A 137 -26.07 1.90 17.75
N PRO A 138 -26.63 2.80 16.92
CA PRO A 138 -27.70 2.44 16.02
C PRO A 138 -27.16 1.52 14.92
N ILE A 139 -27.88 0.45 14.61
CA ILE A 139 -27.57 -0.43 13.48
C ILE A 139 -28.82 -0.66 12.62
N SER A 140 -28.60 -0.76 11.31
CA SER A 140 -29.64 -1.10 10.35
C SER A 140 -29.56 -2.59 10.02
N VAL A 141 -30.62 -3.31 10.35
CA VAL A 141 -30.72 -4.77 10.23
C VAL A 141 -31.84 -5.08 9.23
N PRO A 142 -31.54 -5.16 7.92
CA PRO A 142 -32.52 -5.62 6.93
C PRO A 142 -32.78 -7.13 7.07
N SER A 143 -33.66 -7.69 6.23
CA SER A 143 -33.90 -9.14 6.20
C SER A 143 -32.60 -9.94 6.01
N LEU A 144 -32.53 -11.14 6.60
CA LEU A 144 -31.36 -12.03 6.49
C LEU A 144 -30.97 -12.30 5.04
N GLU A 145 -31.95 -12.53 4.16
CA GLU A 145 -31.72 -12.72 2.73
C GLU A 145 -30.95 -11.54 2.11
N LEU A 146 -31.33 -10.30 2.46
CA LEU A 146 -30.63 -9.12 1.96
C LEU A 146 -29.22 -9.00 2.54
N GLN A 147 -29.05 -9.32 3.84
CA GLN A 147 -27.73 -9.35 4.48
C GLN A 147 -26.80 -10.34 3.77
N GLU A 148 -27.27 -11.56 3.53
CA GLU A 148 -26.52 -12.61 2.82
C GLU A 148 -26.17 -12.19 1.40
N LYS A 149 -27.11 -11.59 0.67
CA LYS A 149 -26.86 -11.06 -0.68
C LYS A 149 -25.75 -10.01 -0.67
N ILE A 150 -25.73 -9.12 0.32
CA ILE A 150 -24.68 -8.09 0.48
C ILE A 150 -23.33 -8.76 0.79
N VAL A 151 -23.31 -9.69 1.75
CA VAL A 151 -22.11 -10.43 2.16
C VAL A 151 -21.50 -11.18 0.97
N ASN A 152 -22.33 -11.94 0.24
CA ASN A 152 -21.90 -12.73 -0.91
C ASN A 152 -21.30 -11.86 -2.00
N LYS A 153 -21.91 -10.71 -2.32
CA LYS A 153 -21.36 -9.75 -3.29
C LYS A 153 -19.99 -9.23 -2.85
N TYR A 154 -19.87 -8.80 -1.59
CA TYR A 154 -18.63 -8.25 -1.06
C TYR A 154 -17.50 -9.30 -1.04
N GLN A 155 -17.81 -10.52 -0.57
CA GLN A 155 -16.84 -11.61 -0.51
C GLN A 155 -16.40 -12.02 -1.92
N THR A 156 -17.31 -12.08 -2.89
CA THR A 156 -16.99 -12.38 -4.29
C THR A 156 -15.96 -11.40 -4.86
N VAL A 157 -16.19 -10.09 -4.68
CA VAL A 157 -15.26 -9.05 -5.15
C VAL A 157 -13.93 -9.13 -4.41
N THR A 158 -13.95 -9.35 -3.10
CA THR A 158 -12.73 -9.45 -2.29
C THR A 158 -11.87 -10.64 -2.71
N LYS A 159 -12.49 -11.81 -2.93
CA LYS A 159 -11.83 -13.01 -3.44
C LYS A 159 -11.25 -12.79 -4.84
N TYR A 160 -11.99 -12.10 -5.71
CA TYR A 160 -11.50 -11.76 -7.05
C TYR A 160 -10.24 -10.89 -6.99
N ILE A 161 -10.22 -9.87 -6.12
CA ILE A 161 -9.05 -9.01 -5.90
C ILE A 161 -7.85 -9.84 -5.40
N GLU A 162 -8.06 -10.73 -4.43
CA GLU A 162 -7.01 -11.58 -3.88
C GLU A 162 -6.39 -12.51 -4.93
N VAL A 163 -7.23 -13.17 -5.73
CA VAL A 163 -6.78 -14.03 -6.84
C VAL A 163 -5.97 -13.23 -7.86
N LYS A 164 -6.41 -12.01 -8.21
CA LYS A 164 -5.67 -11.15 -9.15
C LYS A 164 -4.32 -10.72 -8.60
N LYS A 165 -4.24 -10.38 -7.31
CA LYS A 165 -2.96 -10.08 -6.65
C LYS A 165 -2.01 -11.27 -6.69
N ARG A 166 -2.53 -12.48 -6.39
CA ARG A 166 -1.73 -13.71 -6.45
C ARG A 166 -1.22 -14.00 -7.86
N ILE A 167 -2.03 -13.77 -8.88
CA ILE A 167 -1.60 -13.90 -10.28
C ILE A 167 -0.46 -12.93 -10.58
N ASN A 168 -0.53 -11.67 -10.15
CA ASN A 168 0.54 -10.70 -10.35
C ASN A 168 1.86 -11.15 -9.70
N GLU A 169 1.83 -11.64 -8.45
CA GLU A 169 3.01 -12.17 -7.76
C GLU A 169 3.65 -13.35 -8.52
N LEU A 170 2.82 -14.27 -9.04
CA LEU A 170 3.29 -15.42 -9.81
C LEU A 170 3.89 -14.99 -11.16
N LEU A 171 3.30 -13.98 -11.81
CA LEU A 171 3.83 -13.43 -13.06
C LEU A 171 5.18 -12.74 -12.85
N GLU A 172 5.36 -11.99 -11.76
CA GLU A 172 6.65 -11.41 -11.39
C GLU A 172 7.71 -12.48 -11.14
N THR A 173 7.33 -13.57 -10.45
CA THR A 173 8.22 -14.71 -10.20
C THR A 173 8.61 -15.39 -11.51
N LYS A 174 7.65 -15.60 -12.40
CA LYS A 174 7.88 -16.19 -13.73
C LYS A 174 8.80 -15.31 -14.58
N MET A 175 8.61 -13.99 -14.55
CA MET A 175 9.48 -13.04 -15.27
C MET A 175 10.93 -13.13 -14.79
N LYS A 176 11.17 -13.23 -13.48
CA LYS A 176 12.53 -13.43 -12.94
C LYS A 176 13.15 -14.75 -13.38
N ALA A 177 12.37 -15.83 -13.36
CA ALA A 177 12.87 -17.13 -13.83
C ALA A 177 13.25 -17.08 -15.32
N TYR A 178 12.42 -16.47 -16.17
CA TYR A 178 12.77 -16.27 -17.58
C TYR A 178 14.02 -15.42 -17.76
N PHE A 179 14.19 -14.36 -16.97
CA PHE A 179 15.40 -13.54 -17.03
C PHE A 179 16.67 -14.39 -16.82
N HIS A 180 16.68 -15.24 -15.79
CA HIS A 180 17.81 -16.15 -15.55
C HIS A 180 18.02 -17.15 -16.67
N ILE A 181 16.95 -17.75 -17.21
CA ILE A 181 17.04 -18.66 -18.37
C ILE A 181 17.65 -17.97 -19.58
N LEU A 182 17.31 -16.70 -19.82
CA LEU A 182 17.74 -15.95 -21.00
C LEU A 182 19.10 -15.28 -20.85
N PHE A 183 19.53 -14.97 -19.63
CA PHE A 183 20.69 -14.08 -19.40
C PHE A 183 21.78 -14.64 -18.46
N ASP A 184 21.61 -15.81 -17.85
CA ASP A 184 22.68 -16.40 -17.01
C ASP A 184 23.72 -17.18 -17.84
N ASP A 185 23.31 -17.81 -18.94
CA ASP A 185 24.21 -18.54 -19.85
C ASP A 185 24.31 -17.82 -21.20
N LEU A 186 25.35 -16.99 -21.33
CA LEU A 186 25.57 -16.12 -22.49
C LEU A 186 26.72 -16.62 -23.38
N GLN A 187 26.94 -17.94 -23.46
CA GLN A 187 28.05 -18.53 -24.23
C GLN A 187 28.07 -18.11 -25.72
N ASP A 188 26.90 -17.93 -26.32
CA ASP A 188 26.76 -17.54 -27.73
C ASP A 188 26.84 -16.02 -27.96
N TYR A 189 27.06 -15.23 -26.90
CA TYR A 189 27.04 -13.77 -26.98
C TYR A 189 28.45 -13.21 -27.13
N GLU A 190 28.56 -12.20 -28.00
CA GLU A 190 29.80 -11.48 -28.18
C GLU A 190 30.00 -10.43 -27.08
N MET A 191 31.14 -10.51 -26.39
CA MET A 191 31.51 -9.52 -25.39
C MET A 191 31.98 -8.23 -26.07
N ARG A 192 31.31 -7.13 -25.75
CA ARG A 192 31.60 -5.77 -26.24
C ARG A 192 31.77 -4.82 -25.07
N SER A 193 32.61 -3.80 -25.26
CA SER A 193 32.74 -2.76 -24.24
C SER A 193 31.56 -1.78 -24.33
N PHE A 194 31.18 -1.21 -23.19
CA PHE A 194 30.01 -0.35 -23.13
C PHE A 194 30.13 0.89 -24.02
N GLY A 195 31.34 1.43 -24.19
CA GLY A 195 31.63 2.57 -25.07
C GLY A 195 31.53 2.25 -26.57
N GLU A 196 31.57 0.98 -26.96
CA GLU A 196 31.32 0.56 -28.35
C GLU A 196 29.83 0.59 -28.69
N LEU A 197 28.96 0.48 -27.68
CA LEU A 197 27.52 0.30 -27.86
C LEU A 197 26.71 1.55 -27.52
N PHE A 198 27.20 2.39 -26.60
CA PHE A 198 26.43 3.50 -26.06
C PHE A 198 27.26 4.77 -25.90
N THR A 199 26.62 5.90 -26.16
CA THR A 199 27.08 7.23 -25.72
C THR A 199 26.45 7.57 -24.38
N ILE A 200 27.26 8.03 -23.44
CA ILE A 200 26.78 8.53 -22.14
C ILE A 200 26.45 10.01 -22.26
N ILE A 201 25.19 10.36 -22.02
CA ILE A 201 24.71 11.74 -21.89
C ILE A 201 24.69 12.10 -20.41
N ARG A 202 25.38 13.17 -20.04
CA ARG A 202 25.43 13.65 -18.65
C ARG A 202 24.39 14.75 -18.43
N GLY A 203 23.73 14.71 -17.27
CA GLY A 203 22.77 15.74 -16.90
C GLY A 203 23.40 17.07 -16.52
N GLY A 204 22.69 18.14 -16.88
CA GLY A 204 23.05 19.52 -16.56
C GLY A 204 22.03 20.17 -15.63
N ARG A 205 22.34 21.36 -15.13
CA ARG A 205 21.38 22.16 -14.37
C ARG A 205 21.76 23.64 -14.41
N PRO A 206 20.85 24.56 -14.81
CA PRO A 206 21.12 25.98 -14.70
C PRO A 206 21.07 26.47 -13.25
N PRO A 207 21.76 27.59 -12.94
CA PRO A 207 21.73 28.20 -11.62
C PRO A 207 20.30 28.47 -11.12
N ARG A 208 20.09 28.35 -9.80
CA ARG A 208 18.79 28.62 -9.15
C ARG A 208 19.00 29.23 -7.76
N SER A 209 19.97 30.12 -7.62
CA SER A 209 20.33 30.71 -6.30
C SER A 209 19.40 31.84 -5.87
N ASN A 210 18.60 32.40 -6.78
CA ASN A 210 17.63 33.44 -6.48
C ASN A 210 16.42 33.37 -7.42
N ARG A 211 15.37 34.12 -7.07
CA ARG A 211 14.08 34.14 -7.79
C ARG A 211 14.22 34.59 -9.24
N TRP A 212 15.05 35.58 -9.52
CA TRP A 212 15.27 36.09 -10.87
C TRP A 212 15.84 35.01 -11.80
N LEU A 213 16.84 34.25 -11.33
CA LEU A 213 17.41 33.13 -12.09
C LEU A 213 16.40 31.99 -12.28
N GLU A 214 15.53 31.76 -11.28
CA GLU A 214 14.46 30.78 -11.39
C GLU A 214 13.47 31.15 -12.49
N GLU A 215 12.98 32.39 -12.49
CA GLU A 215 12.06 32.91 -13.51
C GLU A 215 12.71 32.99 -14.91
N LEU A 216 14.01 33.24 -14.99
CA LEU A 216 14.74 33.34 -16.25
C LEU A 216 14.97 31.96 -16.91
N TYR A 217 15.27 30.94 -16.11
CA TYR A 217 15.76 29.65 -16.62
C TYR A 217 14.75 28.52 -16.57
N TYR A 218 13.70 28.64 -15.75
CA TYR A 218 12.70 27.59 -15.56
C TYR A 218 11.32 28.12 -15.95
N CYS A 219 10.49 27.23 -16.50
CA CYS A 219 9.09 27.52 -16.80
C CYS A 219 8.22 26.29 -16.53
N GLN A 220 6.91 26.49 -16.46
CA GLN A 220 5.95 25.40 -16.29
C GLN A 220 5.60 24.75 -17.64
N GLU A 221 5.46 25.57 -18.69
CA GLU A 221 5.06 25.15 -20.02
C GLU A 221 5.80 25.95 -21.10
N GLY A 222 5.75 25.47 -22.36
CA GLY A 222 6.36 26.12 -23.52
C GLY A 222 7.89 26.04 -23.57
N GLY A 223 8.52 25.27 -22.69
CA GLY A 223 9.96 25.05 -22.63
C GLY A 223 10.36 23.62 -22.97
N ILE A 224 11.55 23.24 -22.52
CA ILE A 224 12.14 21.91 -22.71
C ILE A 224 11.93 21.11 -21.42
N PRO A 225 11.24 19.94 -21.45
CA PRO A 225 11.01 19.12 -20.26
C PRO A 225 12.31 18.84 -19.48
N PHE A 226 12.29 19.07 -18.16
CA PHE A 226 13.46 18.92 -17.29
C PHE A 226 13.24 17.87 -16.21
N LEU A 227 13.83 16.68 -16.43
CA LEU A 227 13.65 15.53 -15.55
C LEU A 227 14.47 15.68 -14.27
N GLN A 228 13.78 15.56 -13.15
CA GLN A 228 14.34 15.60 -11.81
C GLN A 228 13.99 14.33 -11.04
N VAL A 229 14.80 14.00 -10.03
CA VAL A 229 14.59 12.81 -9.19
C VAL A 229 13.18 12.79 -8.59
N ARG A 230 12.63 13.96 -8.21
CA ARG A 230 11.27 14.09 -7.66
C ARG A 230 10.16 13.61 -8.60
N ASP A 231 10.37 13.67 -9.92
CA ASP A 231 9.36 13.29 -10.92
C ASP A 231 9.12 11.78 -10.95
N ILE A 232 10.14 11.00 -10.57
CA ILE A 232 10.15 9.54 -10.65
C ILE A 232 10.22 8.84 -9.29
N THR A 233 10.47 9.58 -8.20
CA THR A 233 10.62 8.98 -6.86
C THR A 233 9.31 8.46 -6.27
N LYS A 234 8.16 9.00 -6.68
CA LYS A 234 6.86 8.70 -6.05
C LYS A 234 6.04 7.63 -6.77
N LYS A 235 6.50 7.15 -7.92
CA LYS A 235 5.72 6.33 -8.84
C LYS A 235 6.58 5.18 -9.35
N GLU A 236 6.01 3.97 -9.38
CA GLU A 236 6.64 2.78 -9.99
C GLU A 236 6.55 2.83 -11.52
N PHE A 237 6.91 3.97 -12.13
CA PHE A 237 6.92 4.09 -13.57
C PHE A 237 8.30 3.75 -14.13
N LYS A 238 8.31 2.87 -15.13
CA LYS A 238 9.51 2.58 -15.94
C LYS A 238 9.66 3.53 -17.11
N PHE A 239 8.63 4.28 -17.47
CA PHE A 239 8.63 5.19 -18.63
C PHE A 239 8.54 6.65 -18.18
N VAL A 240 9.42 7.49 -18.73
CA VAL A 240 9.38 8.94 -18.54
C VAL A 240 8.71 9.57 -19.75
N ARG A 241 7.59 10.26 -19.53
CA ARG A 241 6.79 10.92 -20.59
C ARG A 241 6.65 12.42 -20.40
N ASN A 242 6.75 12.89 -19.17
CA ASN A 242 6.61 14.28 -18.81
C ASN A 242 7.42 14.58 -17.55
N THR A 243 7.59 15.87 -17.30
CA THR A 243 8.32 16.42 -16.15
C THR A 243 7.44 17.49 -15.50
N ALA A 244 7.58 17.69 -14.20
CA ALA A 244 6.79 18.72 -13.50
C ALA A 244 7.27 20.15 -13.82
N GLU A 245 8.49 20.30 -14.31
CA GLU A 245 9.14 21.58 -14.61
C GLU A 245 9.85 21.48 -15.98
N GLN A 246 10.03 22.60 -16.63
CA GLN A 246 10.71 22.73 -17.92
C GLN A 246 11.81 23.80 -17.84
N LEU A 247 12.77 23.76 -18.74
CA LEU A 247 13.76 24.84 -18.92
C LEU A 247 13.35 25.75 -20.06
N THR A 248 13.58 27.04 -19.89
CA THR A 248 13.61 27.97 -21.03
C THR A 248 14.82 27.66 -21.92
N GLU A 249 14.83 28.16 -23.16
CA GLU A 249 16.00 28.02 -24.04
C GLU A 249 17.28 28.59 -23.40
N GLN A 250 17.14 29.70 -22.66
CA GLN A 250 18.24 30.30 -21.91
C GLN A 250 18.72 29.39 -20.77
N GLY A 251 17.78 28.78 -20.03
CA GLY A 251 18.09 27.83 -18.97
C GLY A 251 18.82 26.59 -19.51
N PHE A 252 18.36 26.06 -20.64
CA PHE A 252 19.00 24.92 -21.31
C PHE A 252 20.46 25.21 -21.68
N LYS A 253 20.71 26.35 -22.36
CA LYS A 253 22.06 26.78 -22.74
C LYS A 253 22.94 27.05 -21.51
N ARG A 254 22.42 27.80 -20.54
CA ARG A 254 23.18 28.20 -19.34
C ARG A 254 23.55 27.02 -18.44
N GLY A 255 22.68 26.02 -18.37
CA GLY A 255 22.88 24.83 -17.55
C GLY A 255 23.78 23.76 -18.16
N ASN A 256 24.37 24.00 -19.34
CA ASN A 256 25.07 22.99 -20.15
C ASN A 256 24.26 21.70 -20.27
N CYS A 257 22.95 21.84 -20.49
CA CYS A 257 22.05 20.71 -20.59
C CYS A 257 22.23 19.99 -21.92
N SER A 258 22.03 18.67 -21.90
CA SER A 258 22.00 17.85 -23.11
C SER A 258 20.60 17.30 -23.34
N MET A 259 20.23 17.16 -24.61
CA MET A 259 18.96 16.56 -24.98
C MET A 259 19.08 15.03 -24.90
N VAL A 260 18.07 14.41 -24.31
CA VAL A 260 17.86 12.96 -24.29
C VAL A 260 16.69 12.66 -25.21
N SER A 261 16.89 11.69 -26.10
CA SER A 261 15.92 11.32 -27.13
C SER A 261 14.97 10.24 -26.63
N PRO A 262 13.77 10.10 -27.25
CA PRO A 262 12.94 8.93 -27.02
C PRO A 262 13.72 7.62 -27.20
N ASN A 263 13.40 6.62 -26.37
CA ASN A 263 14.05 5.30 -26.27
C ASN A 263 15.43 5.27 -25.61
N ASP A 264 16.07 6.40 -25.33
CA ASP A 264 17.28 6.43 -24.49
C ASP A 264 16.96 5.90 -23.07
N LEU A 265 17.92 5.21 -22.46
CA LEU A 265 17.79 4.72 -21.09
C LEU A 265 18.36 5.74 -20.11
N ILE A 266 17.56 6.19 -19.16
CA ILE A 266 17.96 7.14 -18.12
C ILE A 266 18.18 6.37 -16.82
N PHE A 267 19.27 6.65 -16.11
CA PHE A 267 19.51 6.06 -14.79
C PHE A 267 20.02 7.08 -13.78
N ILE A 268 19.68 6.83 -12.52
CA ILE A 268 20.12 7.65 -11.40
C ILE A 268 21.55 7.23 -11.02
N HIS A 269 22.52 8.12 -11.19
CA HIS A 269 23.92 7.86 -10.81
C HIS A 269 24.33 8.53 -9.50
N ASN A 270 23.55 9.51 -9.03
CA ASN A 270 23.84 10.22 -7.78
C ASN A 270 22.55 10.44 -6.98
N ALA A 271 22.30 9.57 -6.00
CA ALA A 271 21.17 9.66 -5.07
C ALA A 271 21.38 8.78 -3.84
N SER A 272 20.36 8.67 -2.98
CA SER A 272 20.34 7.69 -1.89
C SER A 272 20.50 6.26 -2.41
N SER A 273 21.02 5.36 -1.57
CA SER A 273 21.27 3.96 -1.93
C SER A 273 20.03 3.21 -2.44
N LYS A 274 18.82 3.65 -2.07
CA LYS A 274 17.55 3.08 -2.55
C LYS A 274 17.18 3.47 -3.97
N GLN A 275 17.76 4.55 -4.49
CA GLN A 275 17.40 5.13 -5.79
C GLN A 275 18.53 4.99 -6.81
N LEU A 276 19.77 4.88 -6.35
CA LEU A 276 20.94 4.66 -7.18
C LEU A 276 20.75 3.43 -8.08
N GLY A 277 21.05 3.58 -9.36
CA GLY A 277 20.96 2.49 -10.34
C GLY A 277 19.56 2.21 -10.89
N ASN A 278 18.51 2.92 -10.44
CA ASN A 278 17.19 2.78 -11.04
C ASN A 278 17.23 3.26 -12.51
N ILE A 279 16.75 2.39 -13.41
CA ILE A 279 16.71 2.61 -14.86
C ILE A 279 15.28 2.92 -15.31
N TYR A 280 15.16 3.86 -16.24
CA TYR A 280 13.94 4.36 -16.84
C TYR A 280 14.10 4.45 -18.36
N VAL A 281 13.03 4.19 -19.10
CA VAL A 281 12.96 4.32 -20.56
C VAL A 281 12.37 5.69 -20.89
N ASN A 282 13.12 6.51 -21.63
CA ASN A 282 12.63 7.80 -22.07
C ASN A 282 11.60 7.65 -23.21
N SER A 283 10.53 8.43 -23.19
CA SER A 283 9.48 8.40 -24.22
C SER A 283 9.25 9.74 -24.92
N CYS A 284 10.03 10.77 -24.58
CA CYS A 284 9.90 12.10 -25.18
C CYS A 284 11.25 12.82 -25.21
N TYR A 285 11.37 13.90 -25.99
CA TYR A 285 12.55 14.76 -25.90
C TYR A 285 12.55 15.53 -24.58
N LEU A 286 13.64 15.41 -23.81
CA LEU A 286 13.80 16.07 -22.53
C LEU A 286 15.28 16.35 -22.21
N THR A 287 15.53 17.17 -21.20
CA THR A 287 16.83 17.28 -20.53
C THR A 287 16.78 16.66 -19.14
N ILE A 288 17.90 16.12 -18.66
CA ILE A 288 18.02 15.46 -17.37
C ILE A 288 18.87 16.28 -16.40
N ASN A 289 18.47 16.29 -15.13
CA ASN A 289 19.25 16.87 -14.05
C ASN A 289 20.60 16.15 -13.83
N SER A 290 21.58 16.85 -13.26
CA SER A 290 22.91 16.34 -12.88
C SER A 290 22.96 15.09 -11.99
N ASN A 291 21.84 14.60 -11.45
CA ASN A 291 21.75 13.32 -10.74
C ASN A 291 21.56 12.11 -11.67
N PHE A 292 21.32 12.36 -12.96
CA PHE A 292 21.07 11.35 -13.97
C PHE A 292 22.18 11.30 -15.01
N TRP A 293 22.39 10.09 -15.54
CA TRP A 293 23.02 9.88 -16.84
C TRP A 293 21.99 9.21 -17.76
N ALA A 294 22.16 9.35 -19.06
CA ALA A 294 21.43 8.58 -20.05
C ALA A 294 22.38 7.82 -20.98
N LEU A 295 21.87 6.69 -21.49
CA LEU A 295 22.51 5.82 -22.44
C LEU A 295 21.77 5.99 -23.76
N SER A 296 22.47 6.50 -24.76
CA SER A 296 21.96 6.56 -26.13
C SER A 296 22.70 5.56 -26.99
N ASN A 297 21.96 4.74 -27.74
CA ASN A 297 22.49 3.83 -28.75
C ASN A 297 22.56 4.48 -30.15
N ASN A 298 22.25 5.77 -30.26
CA ASN A 298 22.42 6.55 -31.48
C ASN A 298 23.88 7.01 -31.62
N LEU A 299 24.82 6.09 -31.92
CA LEU A 299 26.20 6.52 -32.14
C LEU A 299 26.32 7.19 -33.52
N PRO A 300 27.00 8.35 -33.62
CA PRO A 300 27.17 9.05 -34.89
C PRO A 300 28.08 8.29 -35.89
N CYS A 301 28.78 7.24 -35.46
CA CYS A 301 29.75 6.49 -36.27
C CYS A 301 29.53 4.97 -36.13
N GLY A 302 28.45 4.42 -36.70
CA GLY A 302 28.32 2.98 -37.00
C GLY A 302 28.31 1.98 -35.83
N GLY A 303 28.44 2.43 -34.58
CA GLY A 303 28.15 1.62 -33.41
C GLY A 303 26.68 1.74 -33.03
N GLY A 304 26.09 0.68 -32.54
CA GLY A 304 24.69 0.65 -32.18
C GLY A 304 24.16 -0.74 -32.41
N ILE A 305 23.24 -1.16 -31.56
CA ILE A 305 22.58 -2.45 -31.74
C ILE A 305 21.62 -2.28 -32.93
N ASN A 306 22.02 -2.77 -34.11
CA ASN A 306 21.11 -2.97 -35.24
C ASN A 306 20.14 -4.09 -34.86
N VAL A 307 19.01 -3.73 -34.25
CA VAL A 307 17.92 -4.68 -34.04
C VAL A 307 17.23 -4.89 -35.39
N VAL A 308 17.67 -5.90 -36.14
CA VAL A 308 16.93 -6.40 -37.28
C VAL A 308 15.77 -7.22 -36.72
N CYS A 309 14.57 -6.66 -36.69
CA CYS A 309 13.37 -7.44 -36.40
C CYS A 309 13.10 -8.41 -37.56
N PRO A 310 12.69 -9.66 -37.28
CA PRO A 310 12.31 -10.63 -38.29
C PRO A 310 11.04 -10.23 -39.05
#